data_AF-A0A5D8YPT5-F1
#
_entry.id   AF-A0A5D8YPT5-F1
#
_cell.length_a   1.000
_cell.length_b   1.000
_cell.length_c   1.000
_cell.angle_alpha   90.00
_cell.angle_beta   90.00
_cell.angle_gamma   90.00
#
_symmetry.space_group_name_H-M   'P 1'
#
loop_
_entity.id
_entity.type
_entity.pdbx_description
1 polymer ?
#
loop_
_entity_poly.entity_id
_entity_poly.type
_entity_poly.pdbx_seq_one_letter_code
_entity_poly.pdbx_strand_id
1 'polypeptide(L)'
;MTNTRPLTQDDLKAAAYFAVGVTSEGSIGGHDVSYRLSFAGNVAGDGRMSPVGNSGYSFGTLQIDLGANPAVARDMLDHYQQWADGEPDRAALHLTPDAYASTLHALQRNGRAMRAAEAHDIDRTDINRFLGSDVGRAFVHGLDRQHAEAITRVDRTVGNHDSALERLERTELYRNATDDDQARLAGILMKLQNQSGERYTPRLLERIERHELGSAVDVKAAVDGLLPNQANGNPDYVQSGADNTLRGIALFNTLRAAERGNPLAIAWNSVTSDPLAGPSHARPAGTCSAESGLKYDTIRSLFLTPEASQRLVHALDHGATLAEGDPALHHGRRHAGFYADGGNFVHWNANGQGVACIGGHWRSVDPEHLHRAVQRDGSVDLTLTENGRTTTLLHVDRHARTTGPAAREPEPAAHPAPAPMHPDGLGQRRFARLDRRVRAPHEGDGHP
;
A
#
# COMPACT_ATOMS: atom_id res chain seq x y z
N MET A 1 -1.15 -1.64 20.04
CA MET A 1 -0.60 -0.30 20.26
C MET A 1 -1.33 0.62 19.30
N THR A 2 -1.98 1.69 19.76
CA THR A 2 -2.62 2.66 18.88
C THR A 2 -1.57 3.65 18.37
N ASN A 3 -1.58 3.93 17.07
CA ASN A 3 -0.78 5.01 16.50
C ASN A 3 -1.09 6.35 17.21
N THR A 4 -0.06 7.16 17.44
CA THR A 4 -0.16 8.45 18.17
C THR A 4 0.13 9.66 17.28
N ARG A 5 0.34 9.42 15.98
CA ARG A 5 0.63 10.46 14.99
C ARG A 5 -0.56 10.55 14.04
N PRO A 6 -1.24 11.70 13.97
CA PRO A 6 -2.33 11.93 13.02
C PRO A 6 -1.91 11.60 11.58
N LEU A 7 -2.87 11.09 10.79
CA LEU A 7 -2.67 10.84 9.37
C LEU A 7 -2.32 12.14 8.64
N THR A 8 -1.25 12.11 7.86
CA THR A 8 -0.92 13.18 6.91
C THR A 8 -1.54 12.90 5.54
N GLN A 9 -1.51 13.89 4.65
CA GLN A 9 -2.00 13.67 3.29
C GLN A 9 -1.16 12.64 2.51
N ASP A 10 0.14 12.53 2.80
CA ASP A 10 0.97 11.49 2.19
C ASP A 10 0.67 10.11 2.79
N ASP A 11 0.28 10.03 4.06
CA ASP A 11 -0.25 8.79 4.64
C ASP A 11 -1.55 8.35 3.93
N LEU A 12 -2.44 9.28 3.59
CA LEU A 12 -3.66 8.98 2.83
C LEU A 12 -3.37 8.55 1.40
N LYS A 13 -2.40 9.17 0.71
CA LYS A 13 -1.91 8.72 -0.61
C LYS A 13 -1.28 7.33 -0.52
N ALA A 14 -0.50 7.05 0.52
CA ALA A 14 0.08 5.73 0.74
C ALA A 14 -1.01 4.68 0.97
N ALA A 15 -2.03 4.99 1.78
CA ALA A 15 -3.18 4.11 1.98
C ALA A 15 -3.97 3.89 0.66
N ALA A 16 -4.18 4.93 -0.15
CA ALA A 16 -4.80 4.79 -1.46
C ALA A 16 -3.96 3.89 -2.40
N TYR A 17 -2.66 4.13 -2.52
CA TYR A 17 -1.84 3.39 -3.46
C TYR A 17 -1.60 1.94 -3.00
N PHE A 18 -1.20 1.72 -1.74
CA PHE A 18 -0.82 0.40 -1.26
C PHE A 18 -2.01 -0.44 -0.79
N ALA A 19 -2.92 0.11 0.02
CA ALA A 19 -4.04 -0.68 0.55
C ALA A 19 -5.20 -0.79 -0.43
N VAL A 20 -5.65 0.33 -1.02
CA VAL A 20 -6.73 0.31 -2.03
C VAL A 20 -6.21 -0.26 -3.34
N GLY A 21 -5.04 0.19 -3.80
CA GLY A 21 -4.46 -0.28 -5.05
C GLY A 21 -3.82 -1.67 -4.94
N VAL A 22 -2.62 -1.77 -4.37
CA VAL A 22 -1.82 -3.01 -4.39
C VAL A 22 -2.54 -4.19 -3.73
N THR A 23 -3.04 -4.02 -2.50
CA THR A 23 -3.68 -5.13 -1.79
C THR A 23 -5.01 -5.52 -2.41
N SER A 24 -5.86 -4.55 -2.76
CA SER A 24 -7.22 -4.88 -3.19
C SER A 24 -7.42 -5.10 -4.68
N GLU A 25 -6.68 -4.42 -5.54
CA GLU A 25 -6.87 -4.50 -7.00
C GLU A 25 -5.66 -5.15 -7.69
N GLY A 26 -4.45 -4.78 -7.25
CA GLY A 26 -3.18 -5.17 -7.87
C GLY A 26 -2.67 -6.56 -7.46
N SER A 27 -3.37 -7.29 -6.59
CA SER A 27 -2.93 -8.59 -6.06
C SER A 27 -3.93 -9.72 -6.36
N ILE A 28 -3.43 -10.83 -6.91
CA ILE A 28 -4.20 -12.08 -6.99
C ILE A 28 -3.33 -13.22 -6.45
N GLY A 29 -3.74 -13.81 -5.32
CA GLY A 29 -3.01 -14.91 -4.70
C GLY A 29 -1.58 -14.55 -4.27
N GLY A 30 -1.31 -13.28 -3.97
CA GLY A 30 0.03 -12.79 -3.62
C GLY A 30 0.93 -12.42 -4.80
N HIS A 31 0.41 -12.47 -6.03
CA HIS A 31 1.10 -12.00 -7.23
C HIS A 31 0.70 -10.57 -7.57
N ASP A 32 1.67 -9.72 -7.93
CA ASP A 32 1.38 -8.41 -8.51
C ASP A 32 0.89 -8.59 -9.95
N VAL A 33 -0.33 -8.11 -10.22
CA VAL A 33 -1.02 -8.19 -11.51
C VAL A 33 -1.27 -6.81 -12.12
N SER A 34 -0.68 -5.76 -11.56
CA SER A 34 -0.88 -4.38 -11.99
C SER A 34 -0.37 -4.13 -13.41
N TYR A 35 0.65 -4.88 -13.84
CA TYR A 35 1.35 -4.68 -15.12
C TYR A 35 0.93 -5.70 -16.19
N ARG A 36 -0.34 -6.12 -16.18
CA ARG A 36 -0.92 -6.97 -17.21
C ARG A 36 -2.35 -6.56 -17.53
N LEU A 37 -2.74 -6.78 -18.78
CA LEU A 37 -4.10 -6.60 -19.23
C LEU A 37 -4.99 -7.73 -18.70
N SER A 38 -5.87 -7.37 -17.79
CA SER A 38 -6.82 -8.25 -17.14
C SER A 38 -8.22 -8.05 -17.71
N PHE A 39 -9.06 -9.08 -17.59
CA PHE A 39 -10.46 -9.03 -17.96
C PHE A 39 -11.31 -9.50 -16.78
N ALA A 40 -12.25 -8.67 -16.34
CA ALA A 40 -13.18 -9.00 -15.28
C ALA A 40 -14.37 -9.80 -15.84
N GLY A 41 -14.16 -11.10 -16.03
CA GLY A 41 -15.15 -12.02 -16.59
C GLY A 41 -14.59 -13.40 -16.88
N ASN A 42 -15.40 -14.23 -17.53
CA ASN A 42 -14.99 -15.54 -18.00
C ASN A 42 -14.74 -15.50 -19.50
N VAL A 43 -13.66 -16.14 -19.96
CA VAL A 43 -13.41 -16.41 -21.37
C VAL A 43 -13.64 -17.90 -21.58
N ALA A 44 -14.62 -18.24 -22.43
CA ALA A 44 -14.91 -19.62 -22.76
C ALA A 44 -13.81 -20.22 -23.66
N GLY A 45 -13.79 -21.55 -23.81
CA GLY A 45 -12.76 -22.23 -24.61
C GLY A 45 -12.73 -21.85 -26.10
N ASP A 46 -13.82 -21.29 -26.61
CA ASP A 46 -13.94 -20.71 -27.95
C ASP A 46 -13.47 -19.23 -28.03
N GLY A 47 -13.01 -18.65 -26.92
CA GLY A 47 -12.58 -17.27 -26.82
C GLY A 47 -13.71 -16.28 -26.51
N ARG A 48 -14.97 -16.72 -26.42
CA ARG A 48 -16.10 -15.82 -26.16
C ARG A 48 -16.06 -15.28 -24.73
N MET A 49 -16.24 -13.97 -24.60
CA MET A 49 -16.14 -13.23 -23.34
C MET A 49 -17.50 -13.08 -22.67
N SER A 50 -17.53 -13.35 -21.36
CA SER A 50 -18.68 -13.16 -20.47
C SER A 50 -18.31 -12.23 -19.33
N PRO A 51 -18.49 -10.90 -19.48
CA PRO A 51 -18.06 -9.91 -18.49
C PRO A 51 -18.91 -9.98 -17.22
N VAL A 52 -18.31 -9.61 -16.08
CA VAL A 52 -19.03 -9.30 -14.84
C VAL A 52 -19.53 -7.85 -14.92
N GLY A 53 -20.82 -7.63 -14.65
CA GLY A 53 -21.39 -6.27 -14.64
C GLY A 53 -21.17 -5.50 -15.96
N ASN A 54 -20.66 -4.27 -15.87
CA ASN A 54 -20.29 -3.48 -17.05
C ASN A 54 -18.77 -3.43 -17.29
N SER A 55 -18.00 -4.32 -16.65
CA SER A 55 -16.54 -4.27 -16.69
C SER A 55 -15.98 -4.65 -18.07
N GLY A 56 -14.92 -3.95 -18.48
CA GLY A 56 -14.15 -4.20 -19.69
C GLY A 56 -12.77 -4.81 -19.39
N TYR A 57 -11.81 -4.52 -20.27
CA TYR A 57 -10.41 -4.75 -19.98
C TYR A 57 -9.86 -3.72 -19.00
N SER A 58 -8.94 -4.12 -18.14
CA SER A 58 -8.31 -3.23 -17.16
C SER A 58 -6.85 -3.59 -16.88
N PHE A 59 -6.10 -2.62 -16.39
CA PHE A 59 -4.73 -2.81 -15.86
C PHE A 59 -4.46 -1.77 -14.77
N GLY A 60 -3.28 -1.84 -14.13
CA GLY A 60 -2.82 -0.84 -13.17
C GLY A 60 -3.11 -1.20 -11.73
N THR A 61 -2.39 -0.54 -10.82
CA THR A 61 -2.46 -0.79 -9.38
C THR A 61 -3.82 -0.39 -8.83
N LEU A 62 -4.42 0.70 -9.33
CA LEU A 62 -5.77 1.13 -8.94
C LEU A 62 -6.87 0.64 -9.90
N GLN A 63 -6.52 -0.28 -10.81
CA GLN A 63 -7.39 -0.88 -11.82
C GLN A 63 -8.16 0.14 -12.68
N ILE A 64 -7.53 0.55 -13.77
CA ILE A 64 -8.11 1.44 -14.78
C ILE A 64 -8.94 0.61 -15.76
N ASP A 65 -10.25 0.77 -15.73
CA ASP A 65 -11.16 0.17 -16.72
C ASP A 65 -11.10 0.95 -18.04
N LEU A 66 -10.66 0.28 -19.11
CA LEU A 66 -10.47 0.89 -20.43
C LEU A 66 -11.78 1.17 -21.17
N GLY A 67 -12.86 0.44 -20.84
CA GLY A 67 -14.19 0.69 -21.38
C GLY A 67 -14.84 1.93 -20.76
N ALA A 68 -14.50 2.26 -19.52
CA ALA A 68 -14.86 3.52 -18.88
C ALA A 68 -13.93 4.68 -19.28
N ASN A 69 -12.67 4.38 -19.64
CA ASN A 69 -11.63 5.35 -19.98
C ASN A 69 -11.10 5.16 -21.41
N PRO A 70 -11.92 5.40 -22.45
CA PRO A 70 -11.54 5.08 -23.83
C PRO A 70 -10.34 5.88 -24.36
N ALA A 71 -10.08 7.06 -23.80
CA ALA A 71 -8.87 7.83 -24.10
C ALA A 71 -7.60 7.10 -23.63
N VAL A 72 -7.62 6.52 -22.42
CA VAL A 72 -6.49 5.75 -21.88
C VAL A 72 -6.21 4.50 -22.73
N ALA A 73 -7.24 3.86 -23.29
CA ALA A 73 -7.05 2.73 -24.20
C ALA A 73 -6.24 3.11 -25.46
N ARG A 74 -6.50 4.31 -26.01
CA ARG A 74 -5.76 4.87 -27.14
C ARG A 74 -4.33 5.21 -26.72
N ASP A 75 -4.18 5.96 -25.63
CA ASP A 75 -2.87 6.37 -25.14
C ASP A 75 -1.97 5.15 -24.84
N MET A 76 -2.53 4.08 -24.27
CA MET A 76 -1.83 2.82 -24.02
C MET A 76 -1.33 2.19 -25.32
N LEU A 77 -2.17 2.10 -26.35
CA LEU A 77 -1.77 1.53 -27.64
C LEU A 77 -0.74 2.40 -28.36
N ASP A 78 -0.81 3.73 -28.22
CA ASP A 78 0.18 4.63 -28.78
C ASP A 78 1.55 4.45 -28.09
N HIS A 79 1.57 4.31 -26.76
CA HIS A 79 2.79 3.98 -26.01
C HIS A 79 3.32 2.59 -26.35
N TYR A 80 2.44 1.62 -26.59
CA TYR A 80 2.82 0.29 -27.06
C TYR A 80 3.53 0.36 -28.42
N GLN A 81 3.01 1.11 -29.41
CA GLN A 81 3.68 1.25 -30.71
C GLN A 81 5.05 1.93 -30.57
N GLN A 82 5.15 2.98 -29.75
CA GLN A 82 6.42 3.67 -29.49
C GLN A 82 7.46 2.78 -28.82
N TRP A 83 7.02 1.94 -27.86
CA TRP A 83 7.89 0.95 -27.24
C TRP A 83 8.34 -0.11 -28.27
N ALA A 84 7.40 -0.61 -29.08
CA ALA A 84 7.68 -1.62 -30.10
C ALA A 84 8.75 -1.17 -31.11
N ASP A 85 8.83 0.12 -31.43
CA ASP A 85 9.88 0.68 -32.32
C ASP A 85 11.31 0.44 -31.80
N GLY A 86 11.48 0.35 -30.48
CA GLY A 86 12.77 0.14 -29.81
C GLY A 86 13.15 -1.33 -29.63
N GLU A 87 12.24 -2.27 -29.91
CA GLU A 87 12.45 -3.69 -29.64
C GLU A 87 13.17 -4.41 -30.81
N PRO A 88 13.99 -5.45 -30.53
CA PRO A 88 14.69 -6.20 -31.57
C PRO A 88 13.77 -6.87 -32.60
N ASP A 89 12.57 -7.27 -32.18
CA ASP A 89 11.54 -7.94 -32.97
C ASP A 89 10.40 -7.01 -33.40
N ARG A 90 10.66 -5.70 -33.51
CA ARG A 90 9.68 -4.66 -33.87
C ARG A 90 8.74 -5.01 -35.04
N ALA A 91 9.22 -5.76 -36.03
CA ALA A 91 8.43 -6.12 -37.21
C ALA A 91 7.24 -7.04 -36.86
N ALA A 92 7.36 -7.84 -35.80
CA ALA A 92 6.28 -8.67 -35.27
C ALA A 92 5.36 -7.91 -34.32
N LEU A 93 5.89 -6.91 -33.61
CA LEU A 93 5.17 -6.15 -32.59
C LEU A 93 4.33 -4.99 -33.15
N HIS A 94 4.78 -4.37 -34.25
CA HIS A 94 4.12 -3.19 -34.81
C HIS A 94 2.77 -3.56 -35.42
N LEU A 95 1.70 -2.89 -34.98
CA LEU A 95 0.36 -3.19 -35.47
C LEU A 95 0.13 -2.49 -36.81
N THR A 96 -0.47 -3.20 -37.76
CA THR A 96 -1.02 -2.55 -38.96
C THR A 96 -2.16 -1.59 -38.58
N PRO A 97 -2.52 -0.60 -39.41
CA PRO A 97 -3.62 0.31 -39.11
C PRO A 97 -4.93 -0.40 -38.76
N ASP A 98 -5.26 -1.49 -39.46
CA ASP A 98 -6.46 -2.28 -39.20
C ASP A 98 -6.36 -3.06 -37.88
N ALA A 99 -5.20 -3.65 -37.60
CA ALA A 99 -4.97 -4.36 -36.33
C ALA A 99 -5.01 -3.39 -35.14
N TYR A 100 -4.42 -2.20 -35.26
CA TYR A 100 -4.51 -1.14 -34.27
C TYR A 100 -5.97 -0.74 -34.01
N ALA A 101 -6.73 -0.46 -35.07
CA ALA A 101 -8.13 -0.04 -34.93
C ALA A 101 -9.00 -1.14 -34.30
N SER A 102 -8.81 -2.40 -34.70
CA SER A 102 -9.51 -3.55 -34.14
C SER A 102 -9.19 -3.76 -32.66
N THR A 103 -7.91 -3.74 -32.29
CA THR A 103 -7.47 -3.86 -30.89
C THR A 103 -7.98 -2.70 -30.05
N LEU A 104 -7.88 -1.47 -30.54
CA LEU A 104 -8.40 -0.29 -29.84
C LEU A 104 -9.89 -0.41 -29.57
N HIS A 105 -10.68 -0.75 -30.59
CA HIS A 105 -12.10 -0.97 -30.43
C HIS A 105 -12.39 -2.08 -29.41
N ALA A 106 -11.63 -3.17 -29.44
CA ALA A 106 -11.78 -4.26 -28.48
C ALA A 106 -11.53 -3.81 -27.03
N LEU A 107 -10.48 -3.02 -26.79
CA LEU A 107 -10.11 -2.48 -25.49
C LEU A 107 -11.14 -1.47 -24.94
N GLN A 108 -11.75 -0.67 -25.82
CA GLN A 108 -12.73 0.36 -25.45
C GLN A 108 -14.14 -0.20 -25.14
N ARG A 109 -14.38 -1.49 -25.34
CA ARG A 109 -15.69 -2.07 -25.02
C ARG A 109 -15.87 -2.21 -23.51
N ASN A 110 -16.99 -1.71 -23.00
CA ASN A 110 -17.49 -2.08 -21.69
C ASN A 110 -18.28 -3.39 -21.73
N GLY A 111 -18.62 -3.93 -20.56
CA GLY A 111 -19.28 -5.24 -20.46
C GLY A 111 -20.64 -5.31 -21.18
N ARG A 112 -21.37 -4.19 -21.30
CA ARG A 112 -22.61 -4.16 -22.10
C ARG A 112 -22.33 -4.30 -23.60
N ALA A 113 -21.37 -3.53 -24.11
CA ALA A 113 -20.97 -3.58 -25.52
C ALA A 113 -20.38 -4.95 -25.88
N MET A 114 -19.59 -5.56 -24.97
CA MET A 114 -19.05 -6.91 -25.15
C MET A 114 -20.15 -7.96 -25.31
N ARG A 115 -21.19 -7.94 -24.46
CA ARG A 115 -22.32 -8.88 -24.57
C ARG A 115 -23.12 -8.68 -25.85
N ALA A 116 -23.40 -7.42 -26.22
CA ALA A 116 -24.16 -7.11 -27.42
C ALA A 116 -23.44 -7.56 -28.71
N ALA A 117 -22.11 -7.53 -28.70
CA ALA A 117 -21.28 -7.90 -29.85
C ALA A 117 -20.79 -9.36 -29.82
N GLU A 118 -21.20 -10.17 -28.84
CA GLU A 118 -20.64 -11.52 -28.60
C GLU A 118 -19.10 -11.53 -28.66
N ALA A 119 -18.51 -10.59 -27.92
CA ALA A 119 -17.08 -10.29 -27.98
C ALA A 119 -16.21 -11.54 -27.76
N HIS A 120 -15.14 -11.63 -28.55
CA HIS A 120 -14.06 -12.58 -28.32
C HIS A 120 -12.83 -11.88 -27.73
N ASP A 121 -12.07 -12.63 -26.95
CA ASP A 121 -10.85 -12.15 -26.31
C ASP A 121 -9.77 -11.83 -27.34
N ILE A 122 -8.99 -10.78 -27.08
CA ILE A 122 -7.81 -10.44 -27.88
C ILE A 122 -6.60 -11.28 -27.43
N ASP A 123 -5.63 -11.47 -28.32
CA ASP A 123 -4.30 -11.88 -27.90
C ASP A 123 -3.65 -10.71 -27.12
N ARG A 124 -3.25 -10.99 -25.90
CA ARG A 124 -2.69 -10.00 -24.97
C ARG A 124 -1.18 -10.16 -24.81
N THR A 125 -0.56 -11.10 -25.50
CA THR A 125 0.84 -11.51 -25.26
C THR A 125 1.78 -10.32 -25.37
N ASP A 126 1.73 -9.58 -26.47
CA ASP A 126 2.63 -8.45 -26.70
C ASP A 126 2.24 -7.20 -25.89
N ILE A 127 0.94 -6.97 -25.68
CA ILE A 127 0.48 -5.91 -24.77
C ILE A 127 0.98 -6.16 -23.35
N ASN A 128 0.94 -7.41 -22.88
CA ASN A 128 1.45 -7.78 -21.56
C ASN A 128 2.98 -7.70 -21.50
N ARG A 129 3.68 -7.99 -22.60
CA ARG A 129 5.13 -7.76 -22.69
C ARG A 129 5.46 -6.27 -22.56
N PHE A 130 4.72 -5.41 -23.25
CA PHE A 130 4.84 -3.96 -23.10
C PHE A 130 4.55 -3.52 -21.67
N LEU A 131 3.39 -3.87 -21.10
CA LEU A 131 3.01 -3.48 -19.73
C LEU A 131 4.02 -3.97 -18.70
N GLY A 132 4.62 -5.15 -18.93
CA GLY A 132 5.65 -5.74 -18.09
C GLY A 132 7.05 -5.12 -18.22
N SER A 133 7.31 -4.34 -19.28
CA SER A 133 8.58 -3.61 -19.51
C SER A 133 8.73 -2.39 -18.60
N ASP A 134 9.94 -1.84 -18.46
CA ASP A 134 10.16 -0.63 -17.67
C ASP A 134 9.37 0.58 -18.21
N VAL A 135 9.23 0.69 -19.55
CA VAL A 135 8.44 1.74 -20.20
C VAL A 135 6.95 1.58 -19.89
N GLY A 136 6.42 0.37 -20.01
CA GLY A 136 5.01 0.10 -19.70
C GLY A 136 4.70 0.28 -18.22
N ARG A 137 5.58 -0.17 -17.32
CA ARG A 137 5.45 0.07 -15.88
C ARG A 137 5.45 1.55 -15.53
N ALA A 138 6.30 2.35 -16.18
CA ALA A 138 6.32 3.80 -16.02
C ALA A 138 5.00 4.46 -16.46
N PHE A 139 4.46 4.03 -17.61
CA PHE A 139 3.17 4.49 -18.12
C PHE A 139 2.03 4.17 -17.14
N VAL A 140 1.93 2.91 -16.70
CA VAL A 140 0.94 2.46 -15.72
C VAL A 140 1.04 3.26 -14.43
N HIS A 141 2.26 3.44 -13.91
CA HIS A 141 2.50 4.21 -12.69
C HIS A 141 2.10 5.68 -12.84
N GLY A 142 2.34 6.28 -14.01
CA GLY A 142 1.94 7.65 -14.31
C GLY A 142 0.42 7.85 -14.21
N LEU A 143 -0.36 6.85 -14.63
CA LEU A 143 -1.81 6.85 -14.49
C LEU A 143 -2.27 6.56 -13.06
N ASP A 144 -1.67 5.56 -12.40
CA ASP A 144 -1.95 5.23 -10.99
C ASP A 144 -1.72 6.45 -10.08
N ARG A 145 -0.65 7.22 -10.32
CA ARG A 145 -0.36 8.46 -9.58
C ARG A 145 -1.48 9.49 -9.74
N GLN A 146 -1.91 9.75 -10.98
CA GLN A 146 -3.01 10.69 -11.24
C GLN A 146 -4.30 10.24 -10.56
N HIS A 147 -4.57 8.95 -10.56
CA HIS A 147 -5.76 8.38 -9.92
C HIS A 147 -5.70 8.49 -8.40
N ALA A 148 -4.56 8.15 -7.78
CA ALA A 148 -4.35 8.31 -6.35
C ALA A 148 -4.47 9.77 -5.91
N GLU A 149 -3.88 10.70 -6.68
CA GLU A 149 -4.00 12.15 -6.44
C GLU A 149 -5.46 12.63 -6.55
N ALA A 150 -6.28 12.04 -7.43
CA ALA A 150 -7.68 12.39 -7.57
C ALA A 150 -8.53 11.88 -6.38
N ILE A 151 -8.35 10.63 -5.96
CA ILE A 151 -9.09 10.03 -4.83
C ILE A 151 -8.74 10.71 -3.49
N THR A 152 -7.49 11.17 -3.35
CA THR A 152 -6.98 11.82 -2.12
C THR A 152 -6.94 13.35 -2.20
N ARG A 153 -7.53 13.93 -3.25
CA ARG A 153 -7.61 15.38 -3.40
C ARG A 153 -8.40 15.95 -2.22
N VAL A 154 -7.95 17.08 -1.69
CA VAL A 154 -8.65 17.87 -0.67
C VAL A 154 -8.90 19.24 -1.31
N ASP A 155 -10.14 19.70 -1.39
CA ASP A 155 -10.46 21.04 -1.91
C ASP A 155 -10.48 22.03 -0.74
N ARG A 156 -9.48 22.91 -0.67
CA ARG A 156 -9.35 23.89 0.42
C ARG A 156 -10.46 24.96 0.44
N THR A 157 -11.44 24.89 -0.45
CA THR A 157 -12.53 25.87 -0.58
C THR A 157 -13.85 25.27 -0.09
N VAL A 158 -14.29 25.69 1.10
CA VAL A 158 -15.61 25.31 1.66
C VAL A 158 -16.71 25.78 0.70
N GLY A 159 -17.52 24.83 0.22
CA GLY A 159 -18.77 25.12 -0.52
C GLY A 159 -18.77 24.85 -2.02
N ASN A 160 -17.75 24.18 -2.57
CA ASN A 160 -17.66 23.97 -4.02
C ASN A 160 -17.26 22.54 -4.43
N HIS A 161 -17.96 21.53 -3.90
CA HIS A 161 -17.68 20.10 -4.11
C HIS A 161 -16.49 19.57 -3.32
N ASP A 162 -16.60 19.59 -1.98
CA ASP A 162 -15.67 18.90 -1.08
C ASP A 162 -15.42 17.47 -1.60
N SER A 163 -14.15 17.05 -1.65
CA SER A 163 -13.87 15.65 -1.99
C SER A 163 -14.50 14.73 -0.94
N ALA A 164 -14.81 13.49 -1.32
CA ALA A 164 -15.42 12.53 -0.39
C ALA A 164 -14.58 12.39 0.90
N LEU A 165 -13.26 12.35 0.76
CA LEU A 165 -12.32 12.21 1.88
C LEU A 165 -12.35 13.44 2.80
N GLU A 166 -12.41 14.64 2.23
CA GLU A 166 -12.49 15.87 3.02
C GLU A 166 -13.82 15.98 3.79
N ARG A 167 -14.94 15.57 3.18
CA ARG A 167 -16.22 15.48 3.88
C ARG A 167 -16.12 14.55 5.07
N LEU A 168 -15.52 13.37 4.88
CA LEU A 168 -15.29 12.41 5.95
C LEU A 168 -14.43 13.01 7.07
N GLU A 169 -13.31 13.65 6.74
CA GLU A 169 -12.38 14.26 7.71
C GLU A 169 -13.04 15.31 8.62
N ARG A 170 -14.09 15.99 8.13
CA ARG A 170 -14.84 16.99 8.92
C ARG A 170 -15.87 16.37 9.87
N THR A 171 -16.25 15.11 9.66
CA THR A 171 -17.26 14.44 10.51
C THR A 171 -16.75 14.25 11.94
N GLU A 172 -17.66 14.24 12.91
CA GLU A 172 -17.31 13.90 14.30
C GLU A 172 -16.83 12.45 14.42
N LEU A 173 -17.40 11.54 13.63
CA LEU A 173 -16.97 10.15 13.57
C LEU A 173 -15.47 10.05 13.28
N TYR A 174 -14.99 10.74 12.25
CA TYR A 174 -13.58 10.69 11.87
C TYR A 174 -12.68 11.42 12.89
N ARG A 175 -13.07 12.62 13.32
CA ARG A 175 -12.25 13.42 14.25
C ARG A 175 -12.11 12.80 15.63
N ASN A 176 -13.10 12.02 16.08
CA ASN A 176 -13.08 11.33 17.37
C ASN A 176 -12.55 9.88 17.28
N ALA A 177 -12.30 9.37 16.08
CA ALA A 177 -11.75 8.04 15.87
C ALA A 177 -10.26 7.98 16.26
N THR A 178 -9.77 6.77 16.56
CA THR A 178 -8.33 6.51 16.68
C THR A 178 -7.63 6.70 15.34
N ASP A 179 -6.32 6.97 15.33
CA ASP A 179 -5.54 7.08 14.07
C ASP A 179 -5.67 5.82 13.18
N ASP A 180 -5.85 4.66 13.80
CA ASP A 180 -6.04 3.39 13.09
C ASP A 180 -7.43 3.31 12.47
N ASP A 181 -8.47 3.75 13.20
CA ASP A 181 -9.85 3.79 12.69
C ASP A 181 -10.05 4.90 11.65
N GLN A 182 -9.34 6.02 11.75
CA GLN A 182 -9.28 7.03 10.69
C GLN A 182 -8.76 6.44 9.38
N ALA A 183 -7.70 5.62 9.45
CA ALA A 183 -7.18 4.93 8.26
C ALA A 183 -8.18 3.92 7.69
N ARG A 184 -8.93 3.23 8.55
CA ARG A 184 -10.00 2.31 8.13
C ARG A 184 -11.16 3.04 7.45
N LEU A 185 -11.65 4.13 8.05
CA LEU A 185 -12.72 4.95 7.49
C LEU A 185 -12.31 5.53 6.13
N ALA A 186 -11.11 6.11 6.04
CA ALA A 186 -10.56 6.62 4.78
C ALA A 186 -10.43 5.52 3.74
N GLY A 187 -9.85 4.37 4.09
CA GLY A 187 -9.68 3.23 3.19
C GLY A 187 -10.99 2.71 2.61
N ILE A 188 -12.01 2.50 3.46
CA ILE A 188 -13.35 2.07 3.03
C ILE A 188 -13.94 3.07 2.02
N LEU A 189 -13.86 4.37 2.33
CA LEU A 189 -14.44 5.40 1.48
C LEU A 189 -13.70 5.53 0.14
N MET A 190 -12.37 5.58 0.16
CA MET A 190 -11.53 5.63 -1.04
C MET A 190 -11.79 4.43 -1.96
N LYS A 191 -11.91 3.23 -1.37
CA LYS A 191 -12.24 2.02 -2.14
C LYS A 191 -13.63 2.10 -2.76
N LEU A 192 -14.63 2.54 -1.99
CA LEU A 192 -16.00 2.69 -2.49
C LEU A 192 -16.06 3.70 -3.63
N GLN A 193 -15.33 4.81 -3.51
CA GLN A 193 -15.18 5.82 -4.56
C GLN A 193 -14.49 5.23 -5.80
N ASN A 194 -13.41 4.45 -5.63
CA ASN A 194 -12.72 3.78 -6.74
C ASN A 194 -13.66 2.85 -7.53
N GLN A 195 -14.49 2.08 -6.82
CA GLN A 195 -15.35 1.05 -7.44
C GLN A 195 -16.69 1.57 -7.96
N SER A 196 -17.22 2.65 -7.39
CA SER A 196 -18.60 3.08 -7.64
C SER A 196 -18.76 4.58 -7.92
N GLY A 197 -17.69 5.37 -7.80
CA GLY A 197 -17.72 6.81 -7.96
C GLY A 197 -18.79 7.46 -7.09
N GLU A 198 -19.63 8.27 -7.73
CA GLU A 198 -20.73 9.01 -7.09
C GLU A 198 -21.98 8.16 -6.78
N ARG A 199 -21.99 6.87 -7.12
CA ARG A 199 -23.21 6.07 -6.99
C ARG A 199 -23.61 5.80 -5.54
N TYR A 200 -22.64 5.50 -4.69
CA TYR A 200 -22.88 5.11 -3.29
C TYR A 200 -22.19 6.03 -2.28
N THR A 201 -21.05 6.60 -2.65
CA THR A 201 -20.22 7.43 -1.78
C THR A 201 -20.98 8.60 -1.13
N PRO A 202 -21.78 9.42 -1.86
CA PRO A 202 -22.50 10.55 -1.26
C PRO A 202 -23.52 10.11 -0.20
N ARG A 203 -24.26 9.02 -0.47
CA ARG A 203 -25.28 8.49 0.45
C ARG A 203 -24.65 7.89 1.70
N LEU A 204 -23.49 7.26 1.59
CA LEU A 204 -22.76 6.77 2.78
C LEU A 204 -22.32 7.95 3.65
N LEU A 205 -21.76 9.01 3.04
CA LEU A 205 -21.34 10.21 3.74
C LEU A 205 -22.51 10.91 4.45
N GLU A 206 -23.66 11.06 3.80
CA GLU A 206 -24.85 11.63 4.43
C GLU A 206 -25.27 10.88 5.71
N ARG A 207 -25.15 9.55 5.72
CA ARG A 207 -25.48 8.74 6.91
C ARG A 207 -24.47 8.95 8.05
N ILE A 208 -23.19 9.12 7.72
CA ILE A 208 -22.15 9.47 8.70
C ILE A 208 -22.42 10.88 9.26
N GLU A 209 -22.71 11.86 8.39
CA GLU A 209 -23.00 13.25 8.74
C GLU A 209 -24.26 13.38 9.61
N ARG A 210 -25.24 12.48 9.45
CA ARG A 210 -26.44 12.39 10.29
C ARG A 210 -26.26 11.57 11.57
N HIS A 211 -25.03 11.14 11.88
CA HIS A 211 -24.70 10.29 13.03
C HIS A 211 -25.45 8.93 13.05
N GLU A 212 -25.87 8.42 11.89
CA GLU A 212 -26.51 7.10 11.77
C GLU A 212 -25.48 5.95 11.84
N LEU A 213 -24.20 6.27 11.62
CA LEU A 213 -23.07 5.32 11.66
C LEU A 213 -22.06 5.84 12.69
N GLY A 214 -21.82 5.06 13.75
CA GLY A 214 -21.06 5.50 14.93
C GLY A 214 -19.63 4.98 15.01
N SER A 215 -19.21 4.11 14.09
CA SER A 215 -17.89 3.48 14.10
C SER A 215 -17.44 3.06 12.70
N ALA A 216 -16.14 2.77 12.54
CA ALA A 216 -15.63 2.16 11.31
C ALA A 216 -16.29 0.81 10.99
N VAL A 217 -16.71 0.06 12.01
CA VAL A 217 -17.44 -1.20 11.86
C VAL A 217 -18.84 -0.95 11.29
N ASP A 218 -19.56 0.07 11.77
CA ASP A 218 -20.89 0.42 11.23
C ASP A 218 -20.79 0.89 9.78
N VAL A 219 -19.77 1.68 9.46
CA VAL A 219 -19.50 2.12 8.08
C VAL A 219 -19.22 0.93 7.18
N LYS A 220 -18.41 -0.03 7.64
CA LYS A 220 -18.17 -1.27 6.89
C LYS A 220 -19.45 -2.09 6.69
N ALA A 221 -20.24 -2.29 7.74
CA ALA A 221 -21.52 -3.01 7.65
C ALA A 221 -22.51 -2.31 6.70
N ALA A 222 -22.50 -0.97 6.66
CA ALA A 222 -23.29 -0.21 5.70
C ALA A 222 -22.85 -0.44 4.25
N VAL A 223 -21.55 -0.59 3.99
CA VAL A 223 -21.00 -0.93 2.68
C VAL A 223 -21.36 -2.35 2.27
N ASP A 224 -21.29 -3.30 3.21
CA ASP A 224 -21.64 -4.72 2.98
C ASP A 224 -23.12 -4.90 2.60
N GLY A 225 -23.98 -4.00 3.08
CA GLY A 225 -25.41 -4.00 2.75
C GLY A 225 -25.78 -3.28 1.45
N LEU A 226 -24.82 -2.73 0.69
CA LEU A 226 -25.14 -1.95 -0.53
C LEU A 226 -25.64 -2.82 -1.69
N LEU A 227 -25.10 -4.03 -1.80
CA LEU A 227 -25.43 -4.98 -2.86
C LEU A 227 -25.71 -6.35 -2.24
N PRO A 228 -26.60 -7.15 -2.84
CA PRO A 228 -26.79 -8.52 -2.40
C PRO A 228 -25.55 -9.36 -2.72
N ASN A 229 -25.22 -10.28 -1.82
CA ASN A 229 -24.22 -11.31 -2.06
C ASN A 229 -24.54 -12.12 -3.32
N GLN A 230 -23.51 -12.76 -3.86
CA GLN A 230 -23.64 -13.67 -4.99
C GLN A 230 -24.56 -14.85 -4.63
N ALA A 231 -25.13 -15.50 -5.64
CA ALA A 231 -26.07 -16.62 -5.44
C ALA A 231 -25.48 -17.81 -4.66
N ASN A 232 -24.15 -17.96 -4.64
CA ASN A 232 -23.42 -18.96 -3.86
C ASN A 232 -23.11 -18.52 -2.41
N GLY A 233 -23.60 -17.35 -1.98
CA GLY A 233 -23.37 -16.80 -0.65
C GLY A 233 -22.08 -15.98 -0.51
N ASN A 234 -21.23 -15.94 -1.54
CA ASN A 234 -20.00 -15.16 -1.50
C ASN A 234 -20.28 -13.65 -1.49
N PRO A 235 -19.41 -12.84 -0.86
CA PRO A 235 -19.49 -11.39 -0.92
C PRO A 235 -19.59 -10.86 -2.35
N ASP A 236 -20.31 -9.74 -2.51
CA ASP A 236 -20.29 -9.01 -3.77
C ASP A 236 -18.93 -8.27 -3.97
N TYR A 237 -18.76 -7.63 -5.12
CA TYR A 237 -17.50 -6.97 -5.47
C TYR A 237 -17.19 -5.73 -4.62
N VAL A 238 -18.22 -5.05 -4.09
CA VAL A 238 -18.10 -3.91 -3.18
C VAL A 238 -17.66 -4.37 -1.81
N GLN A 239 -18.34 -5.36 -1.23
CA GLN A 239 -17.93 -5.95 0.05
C GLN A 239 -16.51 -6.52 0.00
N SER A 240 -16.22 -7.39 -0.99
CA SER A 240 -14.88 -8.01 -1.11
C SER A 240 -13.77 -7.00 -1.37
N GLY A 241 -14.07 -5.92 -2.11
CA GLY A 241 -13.15 -4.82 -2.30
C GLY A 241 -12.82 -4.09 -1.00
N ALA A 242 -13.84 -3.78 -0.18
CA ALA A 242 -13.64 -3.17 1.13
C ALA A 242 -12.88 -4.10 2.09
N ASP A 243 -13.18 -5.40 2.09
CA ASP A 243 -12.47 -6.41 2.89
C ASP A 243 -10.97 -6.46 2.56
N ASN A 244 -10.62 -6.56 1.27
CA ASN A 244 -9.22 -6.57 0.86
C ASN A 244 -8.50 -5.25 1.16
N THR A 245 -9.19 -4.12 1.01
CA THR A 245 -8.64 -2.81 1.41
C THR A 245 -8.33 -2.78 2.90
N LEU A 246 -9.24 -3.27 3.75
CA LEU A 246 -9.04 -3.30 5.21
C LEU A 246 -7.89 -4.23 5.63
N ARG A 247 -7.64 -5.32 4.89
CA ARG A 247 -6.44 -6.16 5.07
C ARG A 247 -5.16 -5.35 4.82
N GLY A 248 -5.14 -4.54 3.76
CA GLY A 248 -4.03 -3.62 3.45
C GLY A 248 -3.89 -2.51 4.50
N ILE A 249 -5.00 -1.92 4.95
CA ILE A 249 -5.00 -0.90 6.02
C ILE A 249 -4.46 -1.46 7.33
N ALA A 250 -4.73 -2.74 7.64
CA ALA A 250 -4.15 -3.38 8.81
C ALA A 250 -2.62 -3.41 8.73
N LEU A 251 -2.04 -3.82 7.59
CA LEU A 251 -0.58 -3.76 7.39
C LEU A 251 -0.04 -2.32 7.45
N PHE A 252 -0.72 -1.37 6.82
CA PHE A 252 -0.37 0.04 6.87
C PHE A 252 -0.29 0.56 8.32
N ASN A 253 -1.29 0.26 9.15
CA ASN A 253 -1.28 0.65 10.56
C ASN A 253 -0.17 -0.08 11.35
N THR A 254 0.09 -1.35 11.04
CA THR A 254 1.22 -2.11 11.64
C THR A 254 2.56 -1.47 11.30
N LEU A 255 2.79 -1.05 10.05
CA LEU A 255 4.02 -0.36 9.64
C LEU A 255 4.18 1.02 10.28
N ARG A 256 3.08 1.76 10.47
CA ARG A 256 3.08 3.05 11.19
C ARG A 256 3.40 2.89 12.68
N ALA A 257 2.92 1.81 13.29
CA ALA A 257 3.07 1.55 14.71
C ALA A 257 4.37 0.82 15.07
N ALA A 258 5.09 0.29 14.06
CA ALA A 258 6.31 -0.48 14.24
C ALA A 258 7.42 0.33 14.94
N GLU A 259 8.31 -0.38 15.62
CA GLU A 259 9.38 0.25 16.39
C GLU A 259 10.35 1.02 15.47
N ARG A 260 10.89 2.15 15.94
CA ARG A 260 11.81 2.98 15.13
C ARG A 260 13.07 2.25 14.66
N GLY A 261 13.47 1.19 15.37
CA GLY A 261 14.61 0.33 15.00
C GLY A 261 14.27 -0.76 13.98
N ASN A 262 12.99 -1.00 13.70
CA ASN A 262 12.55 -2.00 12.74
C ASN A 262 12.95 -1.58 11.32
N PRO A 263 13.70 -2.40 10.57
CA PRO A 263 14.15 -2.04 9.22
C PRO A 263 12.98 -1.79 8.26
N LEU A 264 11.84 -2.46 8.45
CA LEU A 264 10.64 -2.22 7.65
C LEU A 264 9.94 -0.91 8.02
N ALA A 265 9.99 -0.49 9.29
CA ALA A 265 9.50 0.83 9.70
C ALA A 265 10.35 1.96 9.10
N ILE A 266 11.68 1.78 9.06
CA ILE A 266 12.61 2.71 8.41
C ILE A 266 12.32 2.79 6.91
N ALA A 267 12.14 1.64 6.24
CA ALA A 267 11.76 1.60 4.84
C ALA A 267 10.40 2.29 4.58
N TRP A 268 9.41 2.02 5.42
CA TRP A 268 8.08 2.64 5.34
C TRP A 268 8.12 4.17 5.47
N ASN A 269 8.89 4.70 6.43
CA ASN A 269 9.07 6.14 6.59
C ASN A 269 9.74 6.79 5.37
N SER A 270 10.64 6.07 4.69
CA SER A 270 11.21 6.53 3.43
C SER A 270 10.17 6.55 2.31
N VAL A 271 9.35 5.50 2.20
CA VAL A 271 8.31 5.38 1.17
C VAL A 271 7.23 6.43 1.35
N THR A 272 6.76 6.65 2.58
CA THR A 272 5.69 7.64 2.87
C THR A 272 6.10 9.08 2.64
N SER A 273 7.39 9.39 2.50
CA SER A 273 7.85 10.74 2.09
C SER A 273 7.56 11.06 0.62
N ASP A 274 7.40 10.02 -0.22
CA ASP A 274 6.95 10.12 -1.61
C ASP A 274 6.23 8.80 -1.98
N PRO A 275 4.98 8.60 -1.50
CA PRO A 275 4.29 7.32 -1.59
C PRO A 275 3.92 6.94 -3.02
N LEU A 276 3.95 7.91 -3.94
CA LEU A 276 3.68 7.75 -5.37
C LEU A 276 4.98 7.84 -6.19
N ALA A 277 6.14 7.64 -5.55
CA ALA A 277 7.42 7.50 -6.25
C ALA A 277 7.31 6.40 -7.32
N GLY A 278 7.78 6.70 -8.53
CA GLY A 278 7.83 5.70 -9.61
C GLY A 278 8.68 4.50 -9.22
N PRO A 279 8.39 3.31 -9.78
CA PRO A 279 9.20 2.12 -9.56
C PRO A 279 10.66 2.44 -9.87
N SER A 280 11.59 2.01 -9.01
CA SER A 280 13.00 2.40 -9.07
C SER A 280 13.66 2.09 -10.42
N HIS A 281 13.20 1.04 -11.08
CA HIS A 281 13.68 0.61 -12.40
C HIS A 281 13.24 1.54 -13.54
N ALA A 282 12.15 2.28 -13.36
CA ALA A 282 11.64 3.27 -14.32
C ALA A 282 12.21 4.68 -14.09
N ARG A 283 12.97 4.90 -13.02
CA ARG A 283 13.55 6.22 -12.71
C ARG A 283 14.85 6.45 -13.50
N PRO A 284 15.12 7.68 -13.96
CA PRO A 284 16.38 7.99 -14.64
C PRO A 284 17.59 7.61 -13.76
N ALA A 285 18.63 7.04 -14.37
CA ALA A 285 19.84 6.63 -13.67
C ALA A 285 20.42 7.79 -12.83
N GLY A 286 20.74 7.53 -11.56
CA GLY A 286 21.28 8.51 -10.62
C GLY A 286 20.25 9.35 -9.84
N THR A 287 18.94 9.19 -10.10
CA THR A 287 17.87 9.92 -9.38
C THR A 287 17.29 9.19 -8.16
N CYS A 288 17.73 7.97 -7.91
CA CYS A 288 17.35 7.13 -6.77
C CYS A 288 18.53 6.22 -6.41
N SER A 289 18.84 6.05 -5.12
CA SER A 289 19.83 5.05 -4.73
C SER A 289 19.25 3.64 -4.91
N ALA A 290 20.09 2.67 -5.28
CA ALA A 290 19.66 1.28 -5.44
C ALA A 290 18.95 0.75 -4.19
N GLU A 291 19.44 1.14 -3.01
CA GLU A 291 18.83 0.80 -1.72
C GLU A 291 17.42 1.40 -1.54
N SER A 292 17.20 2.65 -1.96
CA SER A 292 15.87 3.26 -1.86
C SER A 292 14.85 2.54 -2.75
N GLY A 293 15.29 2.07 -3.92
CA GLY A 293 14.49 1.20 -4.78
C GLY A 293 14.11 -0.11 -4.12
N LEU A 294 15.10 -0.82 -3.54
CA LEU A 294 14.86 -2.07 -2.82
C LEU A 294 13.87 -1.89 -1.65
N LYS A 295 13.96 -0.78 -0.92
CA LYS A 295 13.02 -0.46 0.17
C LYS A 295 11.60 -0.27 -0.36
N TYR A 296 11.43 0.52 -1.42
CA TYR A 296 10.12 0.74 -2.03
C TYR A 296 9.50 -0.56 -2.54
N ASP A 297 10.25 -1.34 -3.31
CA ASP A 297 9.79 -2.61 -3.87
C ASP A 297 9.47 -3.62 -2.77
N THR A 298 10.26 -3.65 -1.68
CA THR A 298 9.97 -4.49 -0.51
C THR A 298 8.65 -4.07 0.12
N ILE A 299 8.46 -2.79 0.44
CA ILE A 299 7.21 -2.28 1.02
C ILE A 299 6.02 -2.62 0.12
N ARG A 300 6.09 -2.31 -1.19
CA ARG A 300 5.04 -2.65 -2.14
C ARG A 300 4.70 -4.13 -2.07
N SER A 301 5.71 -4.98 -2.04
CA SER A 301 5.55 -6.43 -2.02
C SER A 301 4.88 -6.95 -0.74
N LEU A 302 5.14 -6.32 0.41
CA LEU A 302 4.47 -6.68 1.66
C LEU A 302 2.94 -6.55 1.58
N PHE A 303 2.44 -5.57 0.80
CA PHE A 303 1.00 -5.35 0.59
C PHE A 303 0.36 -6.40 -0.33
N LEU A 304 1.13 -7.26 -1.00
CA LEU A 304 0.60 -8.40 -1.75
C LEU A 304 0.14 -9.53 -0.80
N THR A 305 0.73 -9.62 0.40
CA THR A 305 0.48 -10.66 1.42
C THR A 305 0.32 -10.08 2.83
N PRO A 306 -0.67 -9.18 3.05
CA PRO A 306 -0.71 -8.30 4.21
C PRO A 306 -0.70 -9.02 5.57
N GLU A 307 -1.38 -10.15 5.73
CA GLU A 307 -1.40 -10.88 7.01
C GLU A 307 -0.04 -11.50 7.34
N ALA A 308 0.64 -12.03 6.33
CA ALA A 308 1.96 -12.64 6.50
C ALA A 308 2.99 -11.54 6.81
N SER A 309 2.91 -10.43 6.09
CA SER A 309 3.75 -9.25 6.31
C SER A 309 3.57 -8.63 7.70
N GLN A 310 2.34 -8.60 8.25
CA GLN A 310 2.12 -8.15 9.64
C GLN A 310 2.90 -9.02 10.65
N ARG A 311 2.93 -10.34 10.46
CA ARG A 311 3.72 -11.24 11.32
C ARG A 311 5.22 -10.97 11.20
N LEU A 312 5.72 -10.69 9.99
CA LEU A 312 7.10 -10.29 9.77
C LEU A 312 7.45 -8.99 10.51
N VAL A 313 6.62 -7.95 10.38
CA VAL A 313 6.85 -6.68 11.07
C VAL A 313 6.89 -6.89 12.59
N HIS A 314 5.94 -7.65 13.14
CA HIS A 314 5.92 -7.98 14.56
C HIS A 314 7.13 -8.79 15.03
N ALA A 315 7.61 -9.75 14.23
CA ALA A 315 8.82 -10.50 14.58
C ALA A 315 10.04 -9.58 14.67
N LEU A 316 10.18 -8.66 13.72
CA LEU A 316 11.27 -7.68 13.70
C LEU A 316 11.20 -6.68 14.86
N ASP A 317 10.00 -6.24 15.27
CA ASP A 317 9.83 -5.37 16.45
C ASP A 317 10.33 -6.04 17.74
N HIS A 318 10.13 -7.36 17.87
CA HIS A 318 10.46 -8.09 19.09
C HIS A 318 11.83 -8.79 19.04
N GLY A 319 12.62 -8.56 17.97
CA GLY A 319 13.86 -9.29 17.72
C GLY A 319 13.66 -10.81 17.70
N ALA A 320 12.49 -11.26 17.25
CA ALA A 320 12.10 -12.66 17.24
C ALA A 320 12.55 -13.38 15.97
N THR A 321 12.53 -14.70 16.02
CA THR A 321 12.77 -15.55 14.85
C THR A 321 11.45 -15.87 14.13
N LEU A 322 11.49 -15.86 12.80
CA LEU A 322 10.35 -16.20 11.96
C LEU A 322 10.83 -16.89 10.69
N ALA A 323 10.16 -17.97 10.27
CA ALA A 323 10.45 -18.63 9.00
C ALA A 323 9.14 -19.10 8.37
N GLU A 324 8.69 -18.43 7.32
CA GLU A 324 7.49 -18.74 6.58
C GLU A 324 7.78 -18.81 5.07
N GLY A 325 7.18 -19.80 4.41
CA GLY A 325 7.37 -20.05 2.98
C GLY A 325 8.57 -20.95 2.66
N ASP A 326 8.63 -21.33 1.39
CA ASP A 326 9.73 -22.09 0.80
C ASP A 326 10.14 -21.36 -0.49
N PRO A 327 11.44 -21.04 -0.68
CA PRO A 327 11.91 -20.44 -1.91
C PRO A 327 11.80 -21.39 -3.12
N ALA A 328 11.57 -22.69 -2.94
CA ALA A 328 11.36 -23.61 -4.05
C ALA A 328 10.06 -23.34 -4.82
N LEU A 329 10.04 -23.71 -6.10
CA LEU A 329 8.81 -23.70 -6.89
C LEU A 329 7.91 -24.87 -6.47
N HIS A 330 6.64 -24.58 -6.23
CA HIS A 330 5.58 -25.57 -6.02
C HIS A 330 4.68 -25.61 -7.26
N HIS A 331 4.59 -26.77 -7.91
CA HIS A 331 3.85 -26.93 -9.17
C HIS A 331 4.23 -25.88 -10.23
N GLY A 332 5.53 -25.56 -10.33
CA GLY A 332 6.05 -24.56 -11.27
C GLY A 332 5.74 -23.10 -10.89
N ARG A 333 5.19 -22.85 -9.69
CA ARG A 333 4.86 -21.50 -9.21
C ARG A 333 5.61 -21.19 -7.92
N ARG A 334 6.01 -19.93 -7.79
CA ARG A 334 6.64 -19.41 -6.59
C ARG A 334 5.57 -18.88 -5.64
N HIS A 335 5.77 -19.12 -4.35
CA HIS A 335 4.99 -18.51 -3.29
C HIS A 335 5.86 -17.49 -2.55
N ALA A 336 5.24 -16.40 -2.10
CA ALA A 336 5.93 -15.42 -1.26
C ALA A 336 6.33 -16.04 0.08
N GLY A 337 7.42 -15.55 0.66
CA GLY A 337 7.91 -16.01 1.95
C GLY A 337 8.90 -15.04 2.56
N PHE A 338 9.19 -15.24 3.84
CA PHE A 338 10.14 -14.42 4.58
C PHE A 338 10.70 -15.17 5.77
N TYR A 339 11.96 -14.85 6.05
CA TYR A 339 12.71 -15.35 7.18
C TYR A 339 13.25 -14.15 7.95
N ALA A 340 13.21 -14.20 9.28
CA ALA A 340 13.74 -13.16 10.15
C ALA A 340 14.44 -13.77 11.35
N ASP A 341 15.50 -13.10 11.81
CA ASP A 341 16.20 -13.36 13.05
C ASP A 341 16.75 -12.04 13.61
N GLY A 342 16.24 -11.62 14.78
CA GLY A 342 16.53 -10.32 15.34
C GLY A 342 16.07 -9.19 14.42
N GLY A 343 16.99 -8.30 14.06
CA GLY A 343 16.74 -7.22 13.09
C GLY A 343 17.05 -7.57 11.63
N ASN A 344 17.41 -8.82 11.34
CA ASN A 344 17.75 -9.27 9.99
C ASN A 344 16.54 -9.95 9.34
N PHE A 345 16.37 -9.77 8.03
CA PHE A 345 15.38 -10.54 7.29
C PHE A 345 15.78 -10.84 5.84
N VAL A 346 15.17 -11.87 5.29
CA VAL A 346 15.13 -12.16 3.86
C VAL A 346 13.67 -12.32 3.47
N HIS A 347 13.24 -11.67 2.40
CA HIS A 347 11.88 -11.73 1.88
C HIS A 347 11.92 -11.96 0.37
N TRP A 348 11.02 -12.79 -0.14
CA TRP A 348 10.79 -12.95 -1.57
C TRP A 348 9.30 -13.00 -1.88
N ASN A 349 8.94 -12.56 -3.08
CA ASN A 349 7.56 -12.54 -3.52
C ASN A 349 7.25 -13.59 -4.58
N ALA A 350 5.95 -13.75 -4.87
CA ALA A 350 5.47 -14.72 -5.84
C ALA A 350 5.84 -14.36 -7.30
N ASN A 351 6.36 -13.15 -7.53
CA ASN A 351 6.79 -12.65 -8.83
C ASN A 351 8.31 -12.82 -9.07
N GLY A 352 9.04 -13.45 -8.13
CA GLY A 352 10.47 -13.74 -8.29
C GLY A 352 11.41 -12.63 -7.84
N GLN A 353 10.92 -11.59 -7.18
CA GLN A 353 11.78 -10.59 -6.54
C GLN A 353 12.17 -11.05 -5.13
N GLY A 354 13.44 -10.89 -4.77
CA GLY A 354 13.95 -11.20 -3.44
C GLY A 354 14.83 -10.08 -2.88
N VAL A 355 14.74 -9.85 -1.57
CA VAL A 355 15.53 -8.85 -0.85
C VAL A 355 16.02 -9.44 0.46
N ALA A 356 17.27 -9.13 0.81
CA ALA A 356 17.84 -9.40 2.12
C ALA A 356 18.26 -8.09 2.79
N CYS A 357 17.91 -7.93 4.06
CA CYS A 357 18.43 -6.89 4.95
C CYS A 357 19.21 -7.57 6.08
N ILE A 358 20.54 -7.56 5.98
CA ILE A 358 21.44 -8.23 6.94
C ILE A 358 22.40 -7.18 7.52
N GLY A 359 22.43 -7.03 8.84
CA GLY A 359 23.23 -6.01 9.52
C GLY A 359 22.85 -4.58 9.10
N GLY A 360 21.59 -4.36 8.71
CA GLY A 360 21.11 -3.09 8.17
C GLY A 360 21.44 -2.85 6.68
N HIS A 361 22.17 -3.74 6.02
CA HIS A 361 22.50 -3.62 4.60
C HIS A 361 21.46 -4.32 3.73
N TRP A 362 20.89 -3.55 2.80
CA TRP A 362 19.90 -4.01 1.83
C TRP A 362 20.57 -4.50 0.56
N ARG A 363 20.15 -5.67 0.06
CA ARG A 363 20.55 -6.17 -1.25
C ARG A 363 19.45 -6.98 -1.91
N SER A 364 19.43 -6.95 -3.24
CA SER A 364 18.65 -7.90 -4.03
C SER A 364 19.20 -9.31 -3.83
N VAL A 365 18.33 -10.30 -3.81
CA VAL A 365 18.68 -11.72 -3.90
C VAL A 365 17.80 -12.38 -4.95
N ASP A 366 18.36 -13.29 -5.72
CA ASP A 366 17.59 -14.12 -6.65
C ASP A 366 16.94 -15.28 -5.87
N PRO A 367 15.61 -15.37 -5.81
CA PRO A 367 14.94 -16.47 -5.12
C PRO A 367 15.21 -17.86 -5.71
N GLU A 368 15.71 -17.99 -6.94
CA GLU A 368 16.17 -19.27 -7.51
C GLU A 368 17.48 -19.77 -6.88
N HIS A 369 18.28 -18.85 -6.36
CA HIS A 369 19.53 -19.15 -5.67
C HIS A 369 19.36 -19.31 -4.16
N LEU A 370 18.13 -19.12 -3.64
CA LEU A 370 17.82 -19.34 -2.24
C LEU A 370 17.48 -20.81 -1.98
N HIS A 371 18.09 -21.37 -0.94
CA HIS A 371 17.81 -22.74 -0.51
C HIS A 371 17.53 -22.81 0.98
N ARG A 372 16.46 -23.53 1.29
CA ARG A 372 16.02 -23.82 2.64
C ARG A 372 16.59 -25.18 3.09
N ALA A 373 17.33 -25.20 4.19
CA ALA A 373 17.79 -26.43 4.83
C ALA A 373 17.25 -26.51 6.26
N VAL A 374 16.51 -27.58 6.57
CA VAL A 374 16.05 -27.85 7.94
C VAL A 374 17.10 -28.68 8.64
N GLN A 375 17.57 -28.18 9.78
CA GLN A 375 18.55 -28.86 10.61
C GLN A 375 17.89 -29.89 11.53
N ARG A 376 18.70 -30.78 12.10
CA ARG A 376 18.21 -31.86 12.99
C ARG A 376 17.54 -31.33 14.27
N ASP A 377 17.96 -30.16 14.74
CA ASP A 377 17.39 -29.48 15.89
C ASP A 377 16.11 -28.70 15.57
N GLY A 378 15.65 -28.74 14.31
CA GLY A 378 14.45 -28.03 13.85
C GLY A 378 14.69 -26.58 13.46
N SER A 379 15.91 -26.05 13.63
CA SER A 379 16.31 -24.75 13.07
C SER A 379 16.34 -24.80 11.54
N VAL A 380 16.30 -23.63 10.92
CA VAL A 380 16.30 -23.51 9.45
C VAL A 380 17.41 -22.58 9.00
N ASP A 381 18.29 -23.09 8.15
CA ASP A 381 19.23 -22.26 7.41
C ASP A 381 18.61 -21.84 6.08
N LEU A 382 18.66 -20.54 5.81
CA LEU A 382 18.45 -19.99 4.49
C LEU A 382 19.82 -19.68 3.88
N THR A 383 20.16 -20.39 2.82
CA THR A 383 21.43 -20.23 2.12
C THR A 383 21.23 -19.62 0.74
N LEU A 384 22.27 -18.97 0.22
CA LEU A 384 22.34 -18.34 -1.09
C LEU A 384 23.51 -18.93 -1.86
N THR A 385 23.25 -19.44 -3.06
CA THR A 385 24.27 -19.96 -3.97
C THR A 385 24.54 -18.95 -5.09
N GLU A 386 25.66 -18.25 -5.03
CA GLU A 386 26.05 -17.27 -6.05
C GLU A 386 27.48 -17.55 -6.54
N ASN A 387 27.70 -17.48 -7.84
CA ASN A 387 29.02 -17.72 -8.47
C ASN A 387 29.65 -19.07 -8.03
N GLY A 388 28.82 -20.10 -7.87
CA GLY A 388 29.24 -21.43 -7.42
C GLY A 388 29.58 -21.54 -5.93
N ARG A 389 29.37 -20.49 -5.13
CA ARG A 389 29.61 -20.50 -3.68
C ARG A 389 28.30 -20.40 -2.91
N THR A 390 28.06 -21.37 -2.03
CA THR A 390 26.94 -21.35 -1.09
C THR A 390 27.34 -20.65 0.20
N THR A 391 26.51 -19.70 0.65
CA THR A 391 26.70 -18.97 1.91
C THR A 391 25.39 -18.97 2.71
N THR A 392 25.47 -19.15 4.03
CA THR A 392 24.31 -18.99 4.90
C THR A 392 23.99 -17.51 5.04
N LEU A 393 22.76 -17.13 4.66
CA LEU A 393 22.25 -15.78 4.82
C LEU A 393 21.69 -15.54 6.21
N LEU A 394 20.94 -16.53 6.70
CA LEU A 394 20.18 -16.42 7.92
C LEU A 394 20.01 -17.81 8.52
N HIS A 395 20.22 -17.91 9.82
CA HIS A 395 19.93 -19.09 10.62
C HIS A 395 18.74 -18.76 11.51
N VAL A 396 17.65 -19.50 11.38
CA VAL A 396 16.40 -19.24 12.11
C VAL A 396 16.13 -20.39 13.06
N ASP A 397 16.42 -20.18 14.34
CA ASP A 397 16.04 -21.10 15.41
C ASP A 397 14.69 -20.68 16.01
N ARG A 398 13.64 -21.46 15.74
CA ARG A 398 12.28 -21.21 16.25
C ARG A 398 12.15 -21.42 17.77
N HIS A 399 13.16 -22.02 18.38
CA HIS A 399 13.22 -22.25 19.83
C HIS A 399 14.16 -21.26 20.54
N ALA A 400 14.88 -20.42 19.79
CA ALA A 400 15.68 -19.36 20.36
C ALA A 400 14.79 -18.38 21.13
N ARG A 401 15.20 -18.06 22.37
CA ARG A 401 14.51 -17.04 23.16
C ARG A 401 14.68 -15.70 22.46
N THR A 402 13.59 -14.96 22.31
CA THR A 402 13.59 -13.56 21.86
C THR A 402 14.69 -12.81 22.60
N THR A 403 15.66 -12.28 21.86
CA THR A 403 16.59 -11.32 22.44
C THR A 403 15.78 -10.04 22.62
N GLY A 404 15.23 -9.87 23.83
CA GLY A 404 14.71 -8.57 24.24
C GLY A 404 15.78 -7.51 23.97
N PRO A 405 15.38 -6.24 23.69
CA PRO A 405 16.30 -5.20 23.28
C PRO A 405 17.53 -5.25 24.18
N ALA A 406 18.69 -5.45 23.55
CA ALA A 406 19.96 -5.58 24.24
C ALA A 406 19.99 -4.56 25.37
N ALA A 407 20.06 -5.04 26.61
CA ALA A 407 20.31 -4.20 27.75
C ALA A 407 21.51 -3.35 27.34
N ARG A 408 21.28 -2.04 27.15
CA ARG A 408 22.36 -1.08 26.95
C ARG A 408 23.40 -1.42 28.01
N GLU A 409 24.63 -1.66 27.57
CA GLU A 409 25.77 -1.64 28.48
C GLU A 409 25.60 -0.43 29.39
N PRO A 410 25.68 -0.60 30.73
CA PRO A 410 25.62 0.53 31.63
C PRO A 410 26.76 1.46 31.25
N GLU A 411 26.38 2.65 30.80
CA GLU A 411 27.26 3.78 30.57
C GLU A 411 28.23 3.89 31.77
N PRO A 412 29.55 3.96 31.54
CA PRO A 412 30.50 4.05 32.63
C PRO A 412 30.17 5.30 33.46
N ALA A 413 29.92 5.08 34.75
CA ALA A 413 29.47 6.09 35.68
C ALA A 413 30.27 7.40 35.51
N ALA A 414 29.55 8.46 35.10
CA ALA A 414 30.10 9.80 35.09
C ALA A 414 30.61 10.15 36.50
N HIS A 415 31.85 10.62 36.58
CA HIS A 415 32.47 11.14 37.79
C HIS A 415 31.55 12.16 38.48
N PRO A 416 31.46 12.16 39.82
CA PRO A 416 30.62 13.11 40.55
C PRO A 416 31.19 14.52 40.40
N ALA A 417 30.38 15.43 39.89
CA ALA A 417 30.65 16.87 39.91
C ALA A 417 30.67 17.39 41.36
N PRO A 418 31.54 18.36 41.70
CA PRO A 418 31.70 18.85 43.07
C PRO A 418 30.50 19.72 43.51
N ALA A 419 30.17 19.61 44.80
CA ALA A 419 29.06 20.30 45.44
C ALA A 419 29.21 21.84 45.41
N PRO A 420 28.10 22.60 45.30
CA PRO A 420 28.13 24.05 45.31
C PRO A 420 28.35 24.58 46.74
N MET A 421 29.35 25.46 46.84
CA MET A 421 29.68 26.25 48.03
C MET A 421 28.61 27.33 48.25
N HIS A 422 28.02 27.36 49.45
CA HIS A 422 27.24 28.48 49.96
C HIS A 422 28.14 29.70 50.27
N PRO A 423 27.68 30.93 49.98
CA PRO A 423 28.13 32.11 50.70
C PRO A 423 27.06 32.58 51.70
N ASP A 424 27.50 32.72 52.95
CA ASP A 424 26.83 33.50 53.99
C ASP A 424 26.89 35.01 53.68
N GLY A 425 25.82 35.73 54.05
CA GLY A 425 25.98 36.96 54.83
C GLY A 425 25.54 38.30 54.21
N LEU A 426 24.63 38.95 54.96
CA LEU A 426 24.30 40.40 54.99
C LEU A 426 23.32 40.89 53.90
N GLY A 427 22.17 41.50 54.18
CA GLY A 427 21.53 41.91 55.42
C GLY A 427 20.35 42.86 55.12
N GLN A 428 19.43 42.92 56.06
CA GLN A 428 18.57 44.08 56.41
C GLN A 428 17.32 44.43 55.57
N ARG A 429 16.17 44.38 56.30
CA ARG A 429 15.12 45.42 56.45
C ARG A 429 14.21 45.68 55.22
N ARG A 430 12.91 46.00 55.31
CA ARG A 430 11.82 46.05 56.30
C ARG A 430 10.63 46.67 55.51
N PHE A 431 9.37 46.36 55.86
CA PHE A 431 8.12 47.03 55.43
C PHE A 431 7.66 46.82 53.96
N ALA A 432 6.38 46.80 53.60
CA ALA A 432 5.10 46.68 54.28
C ALA A 432 4.01 46.45 53.21
N ARG A 433 2.91 45.86 53.65
CA ARG A 433 1.58 45.75 53.02
C ARG A 433 1.11 47.03 52.31
N LEU A 434 0.28 46.89 51.26
CA LEU A 434 -1.12 47.35 51.33
C LEU A 434 -1.98 46.80 50.19
N ASP A 435 -3.10 46.20 50.62
CA ASP A 435 -4.32 45.90 49.86
C ASP A 435 -4.88 47.12 49.12
N ARG A 436 -5.57 46.88 47.99
CA ARG A 436 -6.99 47.25 47.87
C ARG A 436 -7.71 46.59 46.69
N ARG A 437 -8.75 45.84 47.04
CA ARG A 437 -9.93 45.49 46.22
C ARG A 437 -10.65 46.77 45.75
N VAL A 438 -11.44 46.67 44.67
CA VAL A 438 -12.94 46.70 44.67
C VAL A 438 -13.54 47.07 43.30
N ARG A 439 -14.37 46.12 42.79
CA ARG A 439 -15.67 46.20 42.04
C ARG A 439 -15.82 46.85 40.64
N ALA A 440 -16.49 46.06 39.79
CA ALA A 440 -17.36 46.41 38.65
C ALA A 440 -18.70 47.06 39.13
N PRO A 441 -19.64 47.59 38.29
CA PRO A 441 -20.35 46.82 37.25
C PRO A 441 -20.95 47.56 36.01
N HIS A 442 -21.45 46.75 35.07
CA HIS A 442 -22.68 46.84 34.22
C HIS A 442 -22.91 47.84 33.05
N GLU A 443 -23.48 47.24 31.98
CA GLU A 443 -24.44 47.73 30.94
C GLU A 443 -23.93 48.71 29.87
N GLY A 444 -24.31 48.67 28.59
CA GLY A 444 -25.31 47.89 27.84
C GLY A 444 -25.27 48.22 26.33
N ASP A 445 -26.03 47.43 25.55
CA ASP A 445 -26.62 47.56 24.20
C ASP A 445 -26.23 48.67 23.20
N GLY A 446 -26.25 48.30 21.91
CA GLY A 446 -26.60 49.24 20.84
C GLY A 446 -26.07 48.94 19.42
N HIS A 447 -26.92 48.29 18.61
CA HIS A 447 -26.91 48.22 17.13
C HIS A 447 -26.90 49.61 16.45
N PRO A 448 -26.56 49.78 15.15
CA PRO A 448 -27.20 49.14 13.97
C PRO A 448 -26.28 48.28 13.12
#